data_AF-A0A7Y8WLK2-F1
#
_entry.id   AF-A0A7Y8WLK2-F1
#
_cell.length_a   1.000
_cell.length_b   1.000
_cell.length_c   1.000
_cell.angle_alpha   90.00
_cell.angle_beta   90.00
_cell.angle_gamma   90.00
#
_symmetry.space_group_name_H-M   'P 1'
#
loop_
_entity.id
_entity.type
_entity.pdbx_description
1 polymer ?
#
loop_
_entity_poly.entity_id
_entity_poly.type
_entity_poly.pdbx_seq_one_letter_code
_entity_poly.pdbx_strand_id
1 'polypeptide(L)'
;MSLLFLLVYLIIILVVIEIFVVLFRLTGLKVEVSRFQVISMMTGTGFTTGESELILGHPIRRKLAAFLILFGAFSLAVIISSISQFLSKGIVLTEILMAAAAIIVVFFTLKLKSIERILAKFLHPSEKK
;
A
#
# COMPACT_ATOMS: atom_id res chain seq x y z
N MET A 1 8.21 -16.85 -15.51
CA MET A 1 8.00 -15.57 -16.25
C MET A 1 7.00 -14.66 -15.54
N SER A 2 5.79 -15.13 -15.18
CA SER A 2 4.77 -14.28 -14.52
C SER A 2 5.16 -13.78 -13.11
N LEU A 3 5.84 -14.60 -12.31
CA LEU A 3 6.32 -14.18 -10.98
C LEU A 3 7.42 -13.11 -11.06
N LEU A 4 8.35 -13.26 -12.01
CA LEU A 4 9.40 -12.27 -12.27
C LEU A 4 8.78 -10.94 -12.71
N PHE A 5 7.76 -10.99 -13.58
CA PHE A 5 7.01 -9.80 -13.97
C PHE A 5 6.39 -9.10 -12.76
N LEU A 6 5.70 -9.84 -11.88
CA LEU A 6 5.09 -9.27 -10.67
C LEU A 6 6.13 -8.63 -9.73
N LEU A 7 7.29 -9.26 -9.56
CA LEU A 7 8.38 -8.75 -8.72
C LEU A 7 8.98 -7.47 -9.30
N VAL A 8 9.23 -7.43 -10.62
CA VAL A 8 9.69 -6.22 -11.30
C VAL A 8 8.63 -5.12 -11.20
N TYR A 9 7.34 -5.46 -11.36
CA TYR A 9 6.24 -4.50 -11.26
C TYR A 9 6.11 -3.92 -9.85
N LEU A 10 6.31 -4.75 -8.81
CA LEU A 10 6.36 -4.29 -7.42
C LEU A 10 7.50 -3.29 -7.21
N ILE A 11 8.69 -3.56 -7.75
CA ILE A 11 9.83 -2.63 -7.68
C ILE A 11 9.47 -1.29 -8.36
N ILE A 12 8.81 -1.33 -9.53
CA ILE A 12 8.34 -0.13 -10.22
C ILE A 12 7.40 0.69 -9.32
N ILE A 13 6.42 0.04 -8.68
CA ILE A 13 5.50 0.72 -7.75
C ILE A 13 6.25 1.38 -6.60
N LEU A 14 7.20 0.68 -5.99
CA LEU A 14 8.00 1.22 -4.88
C LEU A 14 8.82 2.44 -5.32
N VAL A 15 9.44 2.37 -6.50
CA VAL A 15 10.20 3.49 -7.08
C VAL A 15 9.28 4.68 -7.36
N VAL A 16 8.09 4.45 -7.94
CA VAL A 16 7.10 5.51 -8.18
C VAL A 16 6.68 6.15 -6.87
N ILE A 17 6.41 5.36 -5.82
CA ILE A 17 6.09 5.91 -4.50
C ILE A 17 7.21 6.82 -4.00
N GLU A 18 8.46 6.36 -4.00
CA GLU A 18 9.58 7.20 -3.51
C GLU A 18 9.78 8.47 -4.33
N ILE A 19 9.67 8.40 -5.66
CA ILE A 19 9.74 9.59 -6.52
C ILE A 19 8.71 10.62 -6.08
N PHE A 20 7.46 10.21 -5.91
CA PHE A 20 6.41 11.15 -5.52
C PHE A 20 6.56 11.65 -4.09
N VAL A 21 7.05 10.82 -3.15
CA VAL A 21 7.39 11.28 -1.80
C VAL A 21 8.42 12.40 -1.87
N VAL A 22 9.46 12.27 -2.69
CA VAL A 22 10.44 13.35 -2.88
C VAL A 22 9.77 14.59 -3.50
N LEU A 23 8.95 14.43 -4.55
CA LEU A 23 8.27 15.57 -5.17
C LEU A 23 7.37 16.32 -4.20
N PHE A 24 6.57 15.62 -3.39
CA PHE A 24 5.72 16.24 -2.37
C PHE A 24 6.53 16.94 -1.27
N ARG A 25 7.65 16.36 -0.85
CA ARG A 25 8.57 17.02 0.08
C ARG A 25 9.19 18.29 -0.49
N LEU A 26 9.57 18.28 -1.78
CA LEU A 26 10.11 19.47 -2.45
C LEU A 26 9.08 20.60 -2.55
N THR A 27 7.78 20.28 -2.51
CA THR A 27 6.74 21.30 -2.39
C THR A 27 6.55 21.83 -0.96
N GLY A 28 7.24 21.29 0.05
CA GLY A 28 7.21 21.76 1.44
C GLY A 28 6.43 20.87 2.43
N LEU A 29 6.03 19.65 2.05
CA LEU A 29 5.40 18.72 2.97
C LEU A 29 6.43 17.95 3.81
N LYS A 30 6.05 17.58 5.04
CA LYS A 30 6.83 16.67 5.89
C LYS A 30 6.95 15.29 5.23
N VAL A 31 8.00 14.54 5.58
CA VAL A 31 8.27 13.21 4.99
C VAL A 31 7.14 12.24 5.28
N GLU A 32 6.67 12.23 6.53
CA GLU A 32 5.66 11.31 7.03
C GLU A 32 4.33 11.53 6.31
N VAL A 33 3.94 12.80 6.20
CA VAL A 33 2.74 13.24 5.46
C VAL A 33 2.87 12.88 3.98
N SER A 34 4.01 13.19 3.35
CA SER A 34 4.23 12.90 1.93
C SER A 34 4.10 11.41 1.64
N ARG A 35 4.72 10.56 2.48
CA ARG A 35 4.68 9.10 2.31
C ARG A 35 3.28 8.54 2.47
N PHE A 36 2.56 8.95 3.51
CA PHE A 36 1.20 8.50 3.74
C PHE A 36 0.25 8.93 2.62
N GLN A 37 0.33 10.20 2.19
CA GLN A 37 -0.53 10.73 1.15
C GLN A 37 -0.25 10.09 -0.22
N VAL A 38 1.01 9.86 -0.58
CA VAL A 38 1.37 9.17 -1.82
C VAL A 38 0.80 7.75 -1.86
N ILE A 39 0.91 7.00 -0.75
CA ILE A 39 0.32 5.67 -0.65
C ILE A 39 -1.20 5.74 -0.76
N SER A 40 -1.85 6.64 -0.02
CA SER A 40 -3.31 6.81 -0.03
C SER A 40 -3.85 7.15 -1.43
N MET A 41 -3.13 7.98 -2.20
CA MET A 41 -3.47 8.31 -3.58
C MET A 41 -3.25 7.13 -4.52
N MET A 42 -2.14 6.40 -4.37
CA MET A 42 -1.85 5.18 -5.13
C MET A 42 -2.87 4.07 -4.90
N THR A 43 -3.46 3.97 -3.71
CA THR A 43 -4.47 2.97 -3.37
C THR A 43 -5.90 3.45 -3.56
N GLY A 44 -6.10 4.76 -3.80
CA GLY A 44 -7.43 5.36 -3.92
C GLY A 44 -8.24 5.36 -2.62
N THR A 45 -7.61 5.18 -1.45
CA THR A 45 -8.30 5.09 -0.16
C THR A 45 -8.87 6.43 0.31
N GLY A 46 -8.19 7.55 -0.01
CA GLY A 46 -8.76 8.89 0.12
C GLY A 46 -9.20 9.29 1.53
N PHE A 47 -8.30 9.26 2.53
CA PHE A 47 -8.62 9.76 3.87
C PHE A 47 -8.90 11.28 3.85
N THR A 48 -10.02 11.71 4.43
CA THR A 48 -10.33 13.13 4.65
C THR A 48 -9.65 13.61 5.94
N THR A 49 -8.40 14.06 5.81
CA THR A 49 -7.60 14.60 6.92
C THR A 49 -7.15 16.02 6.60
N GLY A 50 -6.81 16.82 7.62
CA GLY A 50 -6.18 18.13 7.40
C GLY A 50 -4.87 18.03 6.59
N GLU A 51 -4.17 16.90 6.67
CA GLU A 51 -2.99 16.62 5.85
C GLU A 51 -3.33 16.45 4.36
N SER A 52 -4.49 15.88 4.06
CA SER A 52 -4.99 15.72 2.68
C SER A 52 -5.37 17.06 2.06
N GLU A 53 -5.83 18.04 2.84
CA GLU A 53 -6.10 19.40 2.35
C GLU A 53 -4.84 20.12 1.87
N LEU A 54 -3.68 19.81 2.48
CA LEU A 54 -2.39 20.35 2.04
C LEU A 54 -2.06 19.97 0.59
N ILE A 55 -2.59 18.84 0.09
CA ILE A 55 -2.44 18.41 -1.29
C ILE A 55 -3.25 19.33 -2.23
N LEU A 56 -4.47 19.70 -1.82
CA LEU A 56 -5.38 20.54 -2.62
C LEU A 56 -4.95 22.01 -2.68
N GLY A 57 -4.27 22.48 -1.63
CA GLY A 57 -3.80 23.86 -1.48
C GLY A 57 -2.69 24.28 -2.46
N HIS A 58 -2.12 23.36 -3.25
CA HIS A 58 -1.05 23.70 -4.21
C HIS A 58 -1.32 23.11 -5.61
N PRO A 59 -1.31 23.91 -6.69
CA PRO A 59 -1.72 23.46 -8.02
C PRO A 59 -0.86 22.32 -8.57
N ILE A 60 0.45 22.32 -8.31
CA ILE A 60 1.34 21.22 -8.70
C ILE A 60 1.01 19.94 -7.93
N ARG A 61 0.77 20.03 -6.62
CA ARG A 61 0.42 18.88 -5.77
C ARG A 61 -0.86 18.21 -6.28
N ARG A 62 -1.85 18.99 -6.70
CA ARG A 62 -3.09 18.47 -7.33
C ARG A 62 -2.83 17.68 -8.62
N LYS A 63 -1.92 18.16 -9.48
CA LYS A 63 -1.56 17.44 -10.71
C LYS A 63 -0.85 16.13 -10.41
N LEU A 64 0.10 16.15 -9.47
CA LEU A 64 0.80 14.94 -8.99
C LEU A 64 -0.18 13.95 -8.37
N ALA A 65 -1.12 14.44 -7.57
CA ALA A 65 -2.17 13.64 -6.94
C ALA A 65 -3.06 12.95 -7.97
N ALA A 66 -3.57 13.70 -8.95
CA ALA A 66 -4.42 13.16 -10.00
C ALA A 66 -3.70 12.06 -10.80
N PHE A 67 -2.41 12.26 -11.11
CA PHE A 67 -1.60 11.24 -11.74
C PHE A 67 -1.49 9.98 -10.87
N LEU A 68 -1.15 10.10 -9.58
CA LEU A 68 -1.01 8.96 -8.68
C LEU A 68 -2.31 8.16 -8.54
N ILE A 69 -3.45 8.84 -8.46
CA ILE A 69 -4.76 8.18 -8.37
C ILE A 69 -5.04 7.34 -9.61
N LEU A 70 -4.84 7.91 -10.79
CA LEU A 70 -5.01 7.19 -12.06
C LEU A 70 -4.00 6.05 -12.18
N PHE A 71 -2.72 6.32 -11.95
CA PHE A 71 -1.65 5.33 -12.02
C PHE A 71 -1.88 4.16 -11.06
N GLY A 72 -2.36 4.45 -9.85
CA GLY A 72 -2.77 3.47 -8.85
C GLY A 72 -3.87 2.54 -9.34
N ALA A 73 -4.97 3.11 -9.88
CA ALA A 73 -6.08 2.34 -10.43
C ALA A 73 -5.65 1.44 -11.61
N PHE A 74 -4.85 1.97 -12.55
CA PHE A 74 -4.31 1.17 -13.65
C PHE A 74 -3.36 0.09 -13.17
N SER A 75 -2.51 0.40 -12.19
CA SER A 75 -1.57 -0.57 -11.62
C SER A 75 -2.28 -1.73 -10.95
N LEU A 76 -3.35 -1.45 -10.20
CA LEU A 76 -4.17 -2.49 -9.59
C LEU A 76 -4.80 -3.40 -10.66
N ALA A 77 -5.32 -2.82 -11.75
CA ALA A 77 -5.88 -3.58 -12.87
C ALA A 77 -4.82 -4.49 -13.54
N VAL A 78 -3.60 -3.99 -13.76
CA VAL A 78 -2.48 -4.77 -14.30
C VAL A 78 -2.10 -5.92 -13.38
N ILE A 79 -2.01 -5.68 -12.07
CA ILE A 79 -1.70 -6.72 -11.07
C ILE A 79 -2.78 -7.80 -11.08
N ILE A 80 -4.06 -7.42 -11.01
CA ILE A 80 -5.19 -8.35 -11.02
C ILE A 80 -5.19 -9.18 -12.30
N SER A 81 -4.99 -8.55 -13.45
CA SER A 81 -4.92 -9.25 -14.74
C SER A 81 -3.76 -10.24 -14.78
N SER A 82 -2.59 -9.85 -14.29
CA SER A 82 -1.39 -10.69 -14.25
C SER A 82 -1.55 -11.89 -13.32
N ILE A 83 -2.16 -11.67 -12.14
CA ILE A 83 -2.52 -12.74 -11.20
C ILE A 83 -3.56 -13.66 -11.83
N SER A 84 -4.61 -13.12 -12.44
CA SER A 84 -5.65 -13.92 -13.13
C SER A 84 -5.07 -14.78 -14.25
N GLN A 85 -4.13 -14.25 -15.04
CA GLN A 85 -3.43 -15.01 -16.07
C GLN A 85 -2.51 -16.09 -15.50
N PHE A 86 -1.92 -15.86 -14.32
CA PHE A 86 -1.17 -16.88 -13.60
C PHE A 86 -2.09 -17.99 -13.10
N LEU A 87 -3.26 -17.64 -12.54
CA LEU A 87 -4.28 -18.59 -12.08
C LEU A 87 -4.87 -19.42 -13.22
N SER A 88 -5.16 -18.81 -14.37
CA SER A 88 -5.80 -19.47 -15.50
C SER A 88 -4.90 -20.48 -16.23
N LYS A 89 -3.57 -20.35 -16.07
CA LYS A 89 -2.61 -21.33 -16.59
C LYS A 89 -2.52 -22.62 -15.76
N GLY A 90 -3.37 -22.75 -14.74
CA GLY A 90 -3.49 -23.93 -13.90
C GLY A 90 -2.95 -23.68 -12.50
N ILE A 91 -3.71 -22.94 -11.69
CA ILE A 91 -3.61 -22.97 -10.24
C ILE A 91 -4.65 -23.99 -9.75
N VAL A 92 -4.12 -25.08 -9.21
CA VAL A 92 -4.84 -26.25 -8.73
C VAL A 92 -5.14 -25.97 -7.27
N LEU A 93 -6.43 -25.82 -6.91
CA LEU A 93 -7.08 -25.80 -5.59
C LEU A 93 -6.18 -25.76 -4.32
N THR A 94 -5.19 -26.65 -4.24
CA THR A 94 -4.03 -26.66 -3.34
C THR A 94 -3.40 -25.29 -3.05
N GLU A 95 -3.11 -24.43 -4.04
CA GLU A 95 -2.47 -23.13 -3.74
C GLU A 95 -3.42 -22.15 -3.04
N ILE A 96 -4.71 -22.17 -3.42
CA ILE A 96 -5.76 -21.38 -2.76
C ILE A 96 -5.96 -21.89 -1.32
N LEU A 97 -5.97 -23.21 -1.13
CA LEU A 97 -6.07 -23.83 0.20
C LEU A 97 -4.86 -23.51 1.09
N MET A 98 -3.65 -23.49 0.53
CA MET A 98 -2.45 -23.09 1.28
C MET A 98 -2.49 -21.61 1.67
N ALA A 99 -2.90 -20.71 0.77
CA ALA A 99 -3.04 -19.29 1.09
C ALA A 99 -4.11 -19.07 2.17
N ALA A 100 -5.26 -19.73 2.05
CA ALA A 100 -6.31 -19.68 3.06
C ALA A 100 -5.83 -20.23 4.42
N ALA A 101 -5.14 -21.36 4.43
CA ALA A 101 -4.55 -21.94 5.64
C ALA A 101 -3.52 -20.99 6.28
N ALA A 102 -2.67 -20.34 5.48
CA ALA A 102 -1.70 -19.37 5.98
C ALA A 102 -2.38 -18.15 6.62
N ILE A 103 -3.43 -17.61 6.01
CA ILE A 103 -4.22 -16.49 6.58
C ILE A 103 -4.87 -16.92 7.90
N ILE A 104 -5.44 -18.13 7.96
CA ILE A 104 -6.04 -18.69 9.18
C ILE A 104 -4.99 -18.82 10.29
N VAL A 105 -3.81 -19.38 9.98
CA VAL A 105 -2.71 -19.51 10.95
C VAL A 105 -2.26 -18.15 11.45
N VAL A 106 -2.07 -17.17 10.58
CA VAL A 106 -1.71 -15.80 10.97
C VAL A 106 -2.78 -15.19 11.88
N PHE A 107 -4.06 -15.35 11.54
CA PHE A 107 -5.17 -14.84 12.36
C PHE A 107 -5.19 -15.47 13.76
N PHE A 108 -5.05 -16.80 13.87
CA PHE A 108 -4.98 -17.46 15.17
C PHE A 108 -3.73 -17.08 15.96
N THR A 109 -2.61 -16.86 15.28
CA THR A 109 -1.36 -16.39 15.87
C THR A 109 -1.55 -14.99 16.47
N LEU A 110 -2.22 -14.08 15.75
CA LEU A 110 -2.55 -12.74 16.27
C LEU A 110 -3.49 -12.77 17.48
N LYS A 111 -4.35 -13.79 17.60
CA LYS A 111 -5.23 -14.00 18.77
C LYS A 111 -4.54 -14.60 20.00
N LEU A 112 -3.26 -14.99 19.91
CA LEU A 112 -2.52 -15.46 21.07
C LEU A 112 -2.28 -14.28 22.03
N LYS A 113 -2.68 -14.43 23.30
CA LYS A 113 -2.55 -13.40 24.36
C LYS A 113 -1.13 -12.83 24.49
N SER A 114 -0.10 -13.60 24.14
CA SER A 114 1.30 -13.16 24.14
C SER A 114 1.59 -12.16 23.02
N ILE A 115 1.06 -12.40 21.83
CA ILE A 115 1.25 -11.55 20.65
C ILE A 115 0.39 -10.30 20.77
N GLU A 116 -0.83 -10.44 21.29
CA GLU A 116 -1.72 -9.32 21.62
C GLU A 116 -1.07 -8.35 22.62
N ARG A 117 -0.42 -8.85 23.68
CA ARG A 117 0.32 -7.99 24.63
C ARG A 117 1.51 -7.27 24.02
N ILE A 118 2.25 -7.94 23.14
CA ILE A 118 3.41 -7.33 22.45
C ILE A 118 2.91 -6.25 21.49
N LEU A 119 1.91 -6.54 20.68
CA LEU A 119 1.29 -5.59 19.76
C LEU A 119 0.68 -4.39 20.50
N ALA A 120 -0.04 -4.62 21.59
CA ALA A 120 -0.61 -3.54 22.41
C ALA A 120 0.47 -2.60 22.96
N LYS A 121 1.62 -3.15 23.37
CA LYS A 121 2.76 -2.36 23.87
C LYS A 121 3.47 -1.55 22.78
N PHE A 122 3.40 -1.99 21.52
CA PHE A 122 3.95 -1.27 20.36
C PHE A 122 2.96 -0.26 19.75
N LEU A 123 1.66 -0.59 19.70
CA LEU A 123 0.61 0.28 19.15
C LEU A 123 0.21 1.42 20.10
N HIS A 124 0.36 1.23 21.42
CA HIS A 124 0.20 2.30 22.39
C HIS A 124 1.60 2.72 22.86
N PRO A 125 2.35 3.54 22.10
CA PRO A 125 3.51 4.18 22.67
C PRO A 125 2.98 5.13 23.73
N SER A 126 3.12 4.72 24.99
CA SER A 126 2.94 5.54 26.19
C SER A 126 2.79 7.02 25.84
N GLU A 127 1.57 7.56 25.97
CA GLU A 127 1.39 8.98 26.23
C GLU A 127 2.21 9.29 27.48
N LYS A 128 3.48 9.65 27.29
CA LYS A 128 4.29 10.24 28.33
C LYS A 128 3.72 11.64 28.51
N LYS A 129 2.91 11.78 29.57
CA LYS A 129 2.68 13.04 30.27
C LYS A 129 3.99 13.80 30.46
#